data_AF-L9YNG4-F1
#
_entry.id   AF-L9YNG4-F1
#
_cell.length_a   1.000
_cell.length_b   1.000
_cell.length_c   1.000
_cell.angle_alpha   90.00
_cell.angle_beta   90.00
_cell.angle_gamma   90.00
#
_symmetry.space_group_name_H-M   'P 1'
#
loop_
_entity.id
_entity.type
_entity.pdbx_description
1 polymer ?
#
loop_
_entity_poly.entity_id
_entity_poly.type
_entity_poly.pdbx_seq_one_letter_code
_entity_poly.pdbx_strand_id
1 'polypeptide(L)' 'MTLAANITSRYDDEDLEALDEACERGANAMPYIVDAVKADATLGEIMGVFEERYGAYSEEIGLA' A
#
# COMPACT_ATOMS: atom_id res chain seq x y z
N MET A 1 17.55 10.31 23.45
CA MET A 1 17.10 9.01 22.92
C MET A 1 16.34 9.30 21.64
N THR A 2 16.59 8.47 20.63
CA THR A 2 16.70 8.76 19.21
C THR A 2 15.49 9.45 18.56
N LEU A 3 15.78 10.56 17.87
CA LEU A 3 14.91 11.27 16.95
C LEU A 3 15.04 10.58 15.56
N ALA A 4 14.26 9.54 15.29
CA ALA A 4 14.33 8.81 14.00
C ALA A 4 13.00 8.20 13.54
N ALA A 5 11.89 8.91 13.69
CA ALA A 5 10.59 8.41 13.19
C ALA A 5 9.73 9.46 12.47
N ASN A 6 10.27 10.62 12.09
CA ASN A 6 9.44 11.71 11.55
C ASN A 6 10.00 12.32 10.24
N ILE A 7 10.38 11.48 9.28
CA ILE A 7 10.84 11.94 7.95
C ILE A 7 9.89 11.53 6.80
N THR A 8 8.84 10.73 7.03
CA THR A 8 7.82 10.46 6.01
C THR A 8 6.44 10.42 6.65
N SER A 9 5.88 11.59 6.98
CA SER A 9 4.42 11.75 6.98
C SER A 9 4.13 12.49 5.68
N ARG A 10 3.91 11.71 4.61
CA ARG A 10 3.38 12.23 3.35
C ARG A 10 1.86 12.30 3.51
N TYR A 11 1.22 13.25 2.84
CA TYR A 11 -0.14 13.71 3.11
C TYR A 11 -1.25 12.73 2.67
N ASP A 12 -0.90 11.47 2.42
CA ASP A 12 -1.69 10.53 1.60
C ASP A 12 -2.10 9.26 2.39
N ASP A 13 -1.89 9.28 3.71
CA ASP A 13 -2.09 8.12 4.59
C ASP A 13 -3.57 7.71 4.68
N GLU A 14 -4.53 8.65 4.68
CA GLU A 14 -5.95 8.32 4.89
C GLU A 14 -6.55 7.48 3.74
N ASP A 15 -6.24 7.82 2.48
CA ASP A 15 -6.74 7.08 1.32
C ASP A 15 -6.01 5.74 1.12
N LEU A 16 -4.74 5.67 1.51
CA LEU A 16 -3.97 4.43 1.51
C LEU A 16 -4.42 3.49 2.65
N GLU A 17 -4.74 4.02 3.83
CA GLU A 17 -5.34 3.28 4.94
C GLU A 17 -6.75 2.77 4.55
N ALA A 18 -7.56 3.59 3.89
CA ALA A 18 -8.86 3.15 3.37
C ALA A 18 -8.74 2.04 2.31
N LEU A 19 -7.69 2.09 1.46
CA LEU A 19 -7.36 1.02 0.53
C LEU A 19 -6.94 -0.27 1.26
N ASP A 20 -6.15 -0.15 2.32
CA ASP A 20 -5.73 -1.26 3.16
C ASP A 20 -6.95 -1.92 3.85
N GLU A 21 -7.83 -1.13 4.47
CA GLU A 21 -9.09 -1.61 5.04
C GLU A 21 -10.02 -2.24 4.00
N ALA A 22 -10.06 -1.70 2.77
CA ALA A 22 -10.80 -2.29 1.65
C ALA A 22 -10.28 -3.68 1.29
N CYS A 23 -8.97 -3.83 1.29
CA CYS A 23 -8.32 -5.11 1.09
C CYS A 23 -8.64 -6.10 2.22
N GLU A 24 -8.66 -5.64 3.47
CA GLU A 24 -9.01 -6.47 4.63
C GLU A 24 -10.38 -7.12 4.54
N ARG A 25 -11.37 -6.31 4.20
CA ARG A 25 -12.76 -6.77 4.10
C ARG A 25 -13.07 -7.47 2.77
N GLY A 26 -12.08 -7.63 1.88
CA GLY A 26 -12.27 -8.20 0.55
C GLY A 26 -13.19 -7.37 -0.34
N ALA A 27 -13.25 -6.06 -0.13
CA ALA A 27 -14.00 -5.15 -0.99
C ALA A 27 -13.28 -4.93 -2.33
N ASN A 28 -13.98 -4.36 -3.29
CA ASN A 28 -13.37 -3.91 -4.54
C ASN A 28 -12.36 -2.80 -4.22
N ALA A 29 -11.08 -3.04 -4.52
CA ALA A 29 -9.99 -2.08 -4.30
C ALA A 29 -10.03 -0.88 -5.27
N MET A 30 -10.63 -1.03 -6.46
CA MET A 30 -10.56 -0.01 -7.52
C MET A 30 -11.03 1.40 -7.11
N PRO A 31 -12.15 1.59 -6.38
CA PRO A 31 -12.57 2.91 -5.92
C PRO A 31 -11.51 3.58 -5.04
N TYR A 32 -10.90 2.83 -4.12
CA TYR A 32 -9.89 3.33 -3.18
C TYR A 32 -8.56 3.64 -3.88
N ILE A 33 -8.16 2.86 -4.88
CA ILE A 33 -7.02 3.18 -5.75
C ILE A 33 -7.26 4.51 -6.48
N VAL A 34 -8.47 4.72 -7.00
CA VAL A 34 -8.80 5.96 -7.71
C VAL A 34 -8.77 7.16 -6.77
N ASP A 35 -9.24 7.01 -5.54
CA ASP A 35 -9.22 8.08 -4.55
C ASP A 35 -7.79 8.39 -4.08
N ALA A 36 -6.97 7.37 -3.81
CA ALA A 36 -5.54 7.53 -3.54
C ALA A 36 -4.80 8.26 -4.67
N VAL A 37 -5.04 7.90 -5.94
CA VAL A 37 -4.40 8.59 -7.08
C VAL A 37 -4.87 10.04 -7.22
N LYS A 38 -6.12 10.38 -6.86
CA LYS A 38 -6.60 11.77 -6.82
C LYS A 38 -5.96 12.57 -5.68
N ALA A 39 -5.55 11.90 -4.61
CA ALA A 39 -4.78 12.46 -3.51
C ALA A 39 -3.28 12.50 -3.80
N ASP A 40 -2.86 12.41 -5.07
CA ASP A 40 -1.45 12.43 -5.50
C ASP A 40 -0.61 11.24 -5.00
N ALA A 41 -1.23 10.16 -4.52
CA ALA A 41 -0.51 8.94 -4.17
C ALA A 41 0.15 8.33 -5.42
N THR A 42 1.41 7.93 -5.26
CA THR A 42 2.18 7.31 -6.33
C THR A 42 1.87 5.83 -6.45
N LEU A 43 2.22 5.26 -7.61
CA LEU A 43 2.16 3.81 -7.81
C LEU A 43 2.98 3.05 -6.75
N GLY A 44 4.13 3.58 -6.32
CA GLY A 44 4.98 2.93 -5.32
C GLY A 44 4.30 2.85 -3.95
N GLU A 45 3.60 3.92 -3.55
CA GLU A 45 2.85 3.95 -2.28
C GLU A 45 1.67 2.97 -2.31
N ILE A 46 0.91 2.94 -3.40
CA ILE A 46 -0.20 1.98 -3.59
C ILE A 46 0.31 0.53 -3.59
N MET A 47 1.41 0.26 -4.29
CA MET A 47 2.02 -1.08 -4.28
C MET A 47 2.58 -1.46 -2.91
N GLY A 48 3.07 -0.49 -2.13
CA GLY A 48 3.51 -0.69 -0.75
C GLY A 48 2.38 -1.26 0.13
N VAL A 49 1.17 -0.69 0.04
CA VAL A 49 -0.01 -1.22 0.76
C VAL A 49 -0.27 -2.68 0.42
N PHE A 50 -0.21 -3.05 -0.86
CA PHE A 50 -0.42 -4.44 -1.27
C PHE A 50 0.70 -5.37 -0.82
N GLU A 51 1.95 -4.93 -0.88
CA GLU A 51 3.10 -5.73 -0.44
C GLU A 51 3.09 -5.94 1.08
N GLU A 52 2.74 -4.92 1.87
CA GLU A 52 2.61 -5.03 3.32
C GLU A 52 1.50 -6.01 3.71
N ARG A 53 0.36 -5.99 3.00
CA ARG A 53 -0.78 -6.85 3.31
C ARG A 53 -0.67 -8.27 2.78
N TYR A 54 -0.20 -8.45 1.55
CA TYR A 54 -0.23 -9.73 0.84
C TYR A 54 1.16 -10.34 0.62
N GLY A 55 2.22 -9.57 0.84
CA GLY A 55 3.57 -9.92 0.41
C GLY A 55 3.77 -9.79 -1.10
N ALA A 56 4.99 -10.06 -1.53
CA ALA A 56 5.34 -10.14 -2.94
C ALA A 56 5.35 -11.60 -3.41
N TYR A 57 4.89 -11.83 -4.63
CA TYR A 57 5.08 -13.13 -5.27
C TYR A 57 6.56 -13.36 -5.58
N SER A 58 7.08 -14.52 -5.20
CA SER A 58 8.42 -14.99 -5.55
C SER A 58 8.31 -16.36 -6.22
N GLU A 59 8.83 -16.47 -7.44
CA GLU A 59 8.85 -17.74 -8.17
C GLU A 59 9.88 -18.68 -7.54
N GLU A 60 9.43 -19.86 -7.09
CA GLU A 60 10.33 -20.91 -6.65
C GLU A 60 10.93 -21.59 -7.88
N ILE A 61 12.20 -21.30 -8.18
CA ILE A 61 12.91 -21.92 -9.31
C ILE A 61 13.13 -23.40 -8.97
N GLY A 62 12.20 -24.25 -9.42
CA GLY A 62 12.36 -25.70 -9.36
C GLY A 62 13.48 -26.12 -10.30
N LEU A 63 14.72 -26.15 -9.80
CA LEU A 63 15.82 -26.82 -10.49
C LEU A 63 15.51 -28.33 -10.50
N ALA A 64 14.99 -28.80 -11.63
CA ALA A 64 14.85 -30.22 -11.96
C ALA A 64 16.17 -30.81 -12.44
#